data_AF-A0A6N7JJ51-F1
#
_entry.id   AF-A0A6N7JJ51-F1
#
_cell.length_a   1.000
_cell.length_b   1.000
_cell.length_c   1.000
_cell.angle_alpha   90.00
_cell.angle_beta   90.00
_cell.angle_gamma   90.00
#
_symmetry.space_group_name_H-M   'P 1'
#
loop_
_entity.id
_entity.type
_entity.pdbx_description
1 polymer ?
#
loop_
_entity_poly.entity_id
_entity_poly.type
_entity_poly.pdbx_seq_one_letter_code
_entity_poly.pdbx_strand_id
1 'polypeptide(L)'
;MGWATWAAIYFTVWWTVLFAVLPFGVKREAAEQVGHQPGAPANPLLIKKFIWTSIISALLVLAAWATSYYGWIDWRALMRE
;
A
#
# COMPACT_ATOMS: atom_id res chain seq x y z
N MET A 1 -13.87 5.85 17.56
CA MET A 1 -13.41 4.73 16.70
C MET A 1 -12.73 3.71 17.60
N GLY A 2 -13.14 2.43 17.53
CA GLY A 2 -12.50 1.38 18.31
C GLY A 2 -11.15 0.97 17.71
N TRP A 3 -10.30 0.28 18.49
CA TRP A 3 -9.02 -0.24 18.01
C TRP A 3 -9.18 -1.21 16.84
N ALA A 4 -10.26 -2.01 16.83
CA ALA A 4 -10.59 -2.93 15.75
C ALA A 4 -10.88 -2.20 14.42
N THR A 5 -11.54 -1.03 14.48
CA THR A 5 -11.80 -0.20 13.29
C THR A 5 -10.49 0.30 12.68
N TRP A 6 -9.57 0.77 13.51
CA TRP A 6 -8.25 1.21 13.06
C TRP A 6 -7.41 0.06 12.49
N ALA A 7 -7.49 -1.13 13.08
CA ALA A 7 -6.85 -2.32 12.54
C ALA A 7 -7.41 -2.73 11.17
N ALA A 8 -8.74 -2.68 10.99
CA ALA A 8 -9.38 -2.96 9.71
C ALA A 8 -8.96 -1.94 8.63
N ILE A 9 -8.95 -0.64 8.95
CA ILE A 9 -8.47 0.42 8.05
C ILE A 9 -7.02 0.16 7.66
N TYR A 10 -6.15 -0.13 8.63
CA TYR A 10 -4.75 -0.44 8.36
C TYR A 10 -4.60 -1.63 7.42
N PHE A 11 -5.32 -2.72 7.67
CA PHE A 11 -5.27 -3.91 6.82
C PHE A 11 -5.74 -3.61 5.38
N THR A 12 -6.86 -2.91 5.20
CA THR A 12 -7.38 -2.55 3.87
C THR A 12 -6.44 -1.60 3.12
N VAL A 13 -5.91 -0.57 3.78
CA VAL A 13 -4.92 0.35 3.19
C VAL A 13 -3.65 -0.40 2.83
N TRP A 14 -3.14 -1.26 3.72
CA TRP A 14 -1.94 -2.05 3.50
C TRP A 14 -2.05 -2.95 2.25
N TRP A 15 -3.18 -3.66 2.08
CA TRP A 15 -3.42 -4.47 0.89
C TRP A 15 -3.51 -3.63 -0.39
N THR A 16 -4.19 -2.48 -0.34
CA THR A 16 -4.32 -1.57 -1.49
C THR A 16 -2.95 -1.04 -1.92
N VAL A 17 -2.13 -0.63 -0.97
CA VAL A 17 -0.76 -0.15 -1.21
C VAL A 17 0.12 -1.27 -1.76
N LEU A 18 -0.03 -2.52 -1.30
CA LEU A 18 0.71 -3.66 -1.83
C LEU A 18 0.49 -3.84 -3.34
N PHE A 19 -0.77 -3.79 -3.78
CA PHE A 19 -1.10 -3.87 -5.20
C PHE A 19 -0.65 -2.62 -5.98
N ALA A 20 -0.72 -1.44 -5.36
CA ALA A 20 -0.23 -0.21 -5.98
C ALA A 20 1.29 -0.23 -6.16
N VAL A 21 2.07 -0.76 -5.22
CA VAL A 21 3.55 -0.75 -5.26
C VAL A 21 4.12 -1.85 -6.16
N LEU A 22 3.43 -2.98 -6.31
CA LEU A 22 3.83 -4.12 -7.15
C LEU A 22 4.31 -3.78 -8.58
N PRO A 23 3.61 -2.94 -9.38
CA PRO A 23 4.00 -2.61 -10.75
C PRO A 23 5.28 -1.77 -10.84
N PHE A 24 5.73 -1.13 -9.75
CA PHE A 24 6.93 -0.32 -9.78
C PHE A 24 8.20 -1.17 -9.71
N GLY A 25 9.21 -0.78 -10.49
CA GLY A 25 10.53 -1.41 -10.49
C GLY A 25 10.63 -2.75 -11.19
N VAL A 26 9.64 -3.15 -12.00
CA VAL A 26 9.72 -4.35 -12.84
C VAL A 26 10.62 -4.05 -14.04
N LYS A 27 11.89 -4.44 -13.98
CA LYS A 27 12.77 -4.49 -15.15
C LYS A 27 12.54 -5.81 -15.87
N ARG A 28 12.07 -5.74 -17.11
CA ARG A 28 11.99 -6.89 -18.01
C ARG A 28 13.36 -7.05 -18.67
N GLU A 29 13.97 -8.23 -18.57
CA GLU A 29 15.16 -8.52 -19.35
C GLU A 29 14.76 -8.74 -20.81
N ALA A 30 15.49 -8.13 -21.75
CA ALA A 30 15.22 -8.21 -23.18
C ALA A 30 15.68 -9.54 -23.81
N ALA A 31 16.50 -10.32 -23.08
CA ALA A 31 17.00 -11.61 -23.54
C ALA A 31 16.05 -12.71 -23.08
N GLU A 32 15.06 -13.02 -23.91
CA GLU A 32 14.20 -14.18 -23.77
C GLU A 32 15.07 -15.44 -23.94
N GLN A 33 15.55 -16.01 -22.82
CA GLN A 33 16.21 -17.31 -22.86
C GLN A 33 15.14 -18.37 -23.15
N VAL A 34 15.40 -19.23 -24.14
CA VAL A 34 14.46 -20.30 -24.56
C VAL A 34 14.11 -21.17 -23.35
N GLY A 35 12.85 -21.14 -22.93
CA GLY A 35 12.34 -21.85 -21.75
C GLY A 35 11.96 -20.98 -20.54
N HIS A 36 12.24 -19.66 -20.56
CA HIS A 36 11.72 -18.73 -19.55
C HIS A 36 10.28 -18.33 -19.86
N GLN A 37 9.44 -18.23 -18.82
CA GLN A 37 8.07 -17.72 -18.97
C GLN A 37 8.13 -16.21 -19.29
N PRO A 38 7.59 -15.76 -20.43
CA PRO A 38 7.65 -14.36 -20.84
C PRO A 38 7.00 -13.48 -19.76
N GLY A 39 7.82 -12.71 -19.02
CA GLY A 39 7.35 -11.79 -18.00
C GLY A 39 7.81 -12.04 -16.56
N ALA A 40 8.52 -13.14 -16.28
CA ALA A 40 9.14 -13.35 -14.97
C ALA A 40 10.31 -12.36 -14.75
N PRO A 41 10.27 -11.49 -13.72
CA PRO A 41 11.37 -10.58 -13.42
C PRO A 41 12.58 -11.38 -12.93
N ALA A 42 13.77 -11.14 -13.49
CA ALA A 42 15.01 -11.84 -13.12
C ALA A 42 15.39 -11.69 -11.63
N ASN A 43 14.88 -10.65 -10.96
CA ASN A 43 15.05 -10.46 -9.52
C ASN A 43 13.80 -9.78 -8.92
N PRO A 44 12.85 -10.51 -8.33
CA PRO A 44 11.56 -9.95 -7.94
C PRO A 44 11.63 -9.01 -6.70
N LEU A 45 12.78 -8.93 -6.01
CA LEU A 45 13.05 -8.00 -4.89
C LEU A 45 11.87 -7.86 -3.90
N LEU A 46 11.17 -8.97 -3.62
CA LEU A 46 9.88 -8.97 -2.92
C LEU A 46 9.98 -8.34 -1.52
N ILE A 47 11.09 -8.55 -0.82
CA ILE A 47 11.34 -8.01 0.52
C ILE A 47 11.40 -6.47 0.48
N LYS A 48 12.05 -5.88 -0.53
CA LYS A 48 12.09 -4.42 -0.69
C LYS A 48 10.68 -3.86 -0.90
N LYS A 49 9.88 -4.54 -1.74
CA LYS A 49 8.49 -4.13 -1.99
C LYS A 49 7.65 -4.19 -0.71
N PHE A 50 7.79 -5.25 0.08
CA PHE A 50 7.09 -5.42 1.36
C PHE A 50 7.43 -4.34 2.41
N ILE A 51 8.69 -3.90 2.46
CA ILE A 51 9.10 -2.82 3.37
C ILE A 51 8.48 -1.49 2.91
N TRP A 52 8.55 -1.18 1.62
CA TRP A 52 7.95 0.03 1.06
C TRP A 52 6.44 0.08 1.27
N THR A 53 5.73 -1.03 1.10
CA THR A 53 4.28 -1.08 1.32
C THR A 53 3.91 -0.85 2.77
N SER A 54 4.71 -1.38 3.70
CA SER A 54 4.51 -1.18 5.14
C SER A 54 4.77 0.26 5.57
N ILE A 55 5.81 0.92 5.05
CA ILE A 55 6.11 2.33 5.35
C ILE A 55 5.01 3.26 4.80
N ILE A 56 4.62 3.08 3.53
CA ILE A 56 3.61 3.93 2.89
C ILE A 56 2.25 3.78 3.59
N SER A 57 1.82 2.55 3.87
CA SER A 57 0.56 2.29 4.56
C SER A 57 0.55 2.84 5.98
N ALA A 58 1.65 2.70 6.73
CA ALA A 58 1.79 3.29 8.05
C ALA A 58 1.63 4.82 8.01
N LEU A 59 2.28 5.51 7.06
CA LEU A 59 2.16 6.97 6.91
C LEU A 59 0.73 7.41 6.60
N LEU A 60 0.04 6.72 5.68
CA LEU A 60 -1.35 7.05 5.32
C LEU A 60 -2.31 6.91 6.51
N VAL A 61 -2.19 5.82 7.26
CA VAL A 61 -3.04 5.56 8.43
C VAL A 61 -2.73 6.55 9.55
N LEU A 62 -1.46 6.90 9.74
CA LEU A 62 -1.04 7.86 10.76
C LEU A 62 -1.54 9.28 10.42
N ALA A 63 -1.54 9.66 9.14
CA ALA A 63 -2.17 10.90 8.68
C ALA A 63 -3.69 10.90 8.90
N ALA A 64 -4.38 9.80 8.59
CA ALA A 64 -5.82 9.65 8.84
C ALA A 64 -6.16 9.70 10.35
N TRP A 65 -5.31 9.11 11.19
CA TRP A 65 -5.43 9.19 12.63
C TRP A 65 -5.19 10.60 13.16
N ALA A 66 -4.15 11.29 12.67
CA ALA A 66 -3.84 12.67 13.07
C ALA A 66 -4.98 13.63 12.73
N THR A 67 -5.54 13.56 11.52
CA THR A 67 -6.71 14.39 11.14
C THR A 67 -7.93 14.14 12.02
N SER A 68 -8.13 12.88 12.46
CA SER A 68 -9.19 12.51 13.39
C SER A 68 -8.92 12.99 14.83
N TYR A 69 -7.66 13.06 15.25
CA TYR A 69 -7.28 13.51 16.60
C TYR A 69 -7.31 15.03 16.74
N TYR A 70 -6.77 15.77 15.76
CA TYR A 70 -6.73 17.23 15.78
C TYR A 70 -8.03 17.89 15.31
N GLY A 71 -9.00 17.11 14.82
CA GLY A 71 -10.31 17.61 14.40
C GLY A 71 -10.26 18.58 13.21
N TRP A 72 -9.18 18.53 12.40
CA TRP A 72 -9.02 19.39 11.22
C TRP A 72 -10.07 19.12 10.14
N ILE A 73 -10.54 17.88 10.07
CA ILE A 73 -11.58 17.47 9.14
C ILE A 73 -12.76 17.00 9.97
N ASP A 74 -13.87 17.74 9.86
CA ASP A 74 -15.11 17.36 10.51
C ASP A 74 -15.79 16.26 9.68
N TRP A 75 -15.31 15.02 9.86
CA TRP A 75 -15.78 13.84 9.12
C TRP A 75 -17.30 13.65 9.23
N ARG A 76 -17.91 14.11 10.31
CA ARG A 76 -19.37 14.05 10.52
C ARG A 76 -20.14 15.14 9.81
N ALA A 77 -19.49 16.24 9.41
CA ALA A 77 -20.09 17.26 8.57
C ALA A 77 -20.05 16.82 7.10
N LEU A 78 -18.94 16.21 6.66
CA LEU A 78 -18.77 15.71 5.29
C LEU A 78 -19.65 14.51 4.93
N MET A 79 -19.94 13.62 5.88
CA MET A 79 -20.80 12.44 5.63
C MET A 79 -22.28 12.69 5.91
N ARG A 80 -22.67 13.94 6.18
CA ARG A 80 -24.06 14.34 6.41
C ARG A 80 -24.61 14.92 5.11
N GLU A 81 -24.87 14.04 4.16
CA GLU A 81 -25.70 14.34 2.98
C GLU A 81 -26.94 13.45 2.98
#